data_AF-A0A9P4YZY2-F1
#
_entry.id   AF-A0A9P4YZY2-F1
#
_cell.length_a   1.000
_cell.length_b   1.000
_cell.length_c   1.000
_cell.angle_alpha   90.00
_cell.angle_beta   90.00
_cell.angle_gamma   90.00
#
_symmetry.space_group_name_H-M   'P 1'
#
loop_
_entity.id
_entity.type
_entity.pdbx_description
1 polymer ?
#
loop_
_entity_poly.entity_id
_entity_poly.type
_entity_poly.pdbx_seq_one_letter_code
_entity_poly.pdbx_strand_id
1 'polypeptide(L)'
;MPRAVWDDLVILTPMDLYRLSADKSILEQQFRSMETCLYTGVDRDEDGLWNPDRWQLADWLDPAAPPEDPGCGRTDGVLVADACLVRVTDGFRAVCLALGKDSAAWKVKKEAASLKTEFQKKYIAPKGNLMSNSQTGSALAIQNGLYEAKDQLAVASAAPEKLVRSARFHISTGFAGTPIITHALTSVRTPQLTYRMLLEGTCTSWMYPVPMGATTIWERWNSMLEDGTINPGQMTSFSHYALGCRGGLAA
;
A
#
# COMPACT_ATOMS: atom_id res chain seq x y z
N MET A 1 4.57 -7.19 -18.20
CA MET A 1 3.20 -7.19 -17.64
C MET A 1 3.19 -6.23 -16.48
N PRO A 2 2.19 -5.35 -16.39
CA PRO A 2 2.12 -4.38 -15.32
C PRO A 2 1.78 -5.05 -13.98
N ARG A 3 2.29 -4.45 -12.91
CA ARG A 3 2.13 -4.85 -11.52
C ARG A 3 1.64 -3.63 -10.75
N ALA A 4 0.53 -3.79 -10.03
CA ALA A 4 0.09 -2.76 -9.11
C ALA A 4 1.17 -2.47 -8.07
N VAL A 5 1.16 -1.29 -7.46
CA VAL A 5 2.22 -0.71 -6.60
C VAL A 5 3.48 -0.31 -7.38
N TRP A 6 4.00 -1.16 -8.28
CA TRP A 6 5.24 -0.90 -9.04
C TRP A 6 5.04 -0.09 -10.31
N ASP A 7 3.97 -0.29 -11.07
CA ASP A 7 3.71 0.52 -12.26
C ASP A 7 2.86 1.76 -11.94
N ASP A 8 2.20 1.75 -10.78
CA ASP A 8 1.42 2.85 -10.23
C ASP A 8 2.26 4.13 -10.00
N LEU A 9 3.58 3.98 -9.84
CA LEU A 9 4.52 5.10 -9.69
C LEU A 9 4.48 6.04 -10.90
N VAL A 10 4.10 5.54 -12.09
CA VAL A 10 3.96 6.35 -13.31
C VAL A 10 2.96 7.49 -13.10
N ILE A 11 1.96 7.29 -12.24
CA ILE A 11 0.95 8.28 -11.89
C ILE A 11 1.29 8.98 -10.57
N LEU A 12 1.66 8.21 -9.54
CA LEU A 12 1.81 8.73 -8.18
C LEU A 12 3.07 9.60 -8.03
N THR A 13 4.22 9.17 -8.57
CA THR A 13 5.49 9.89 -8.38
C THR A 13 5.48 11.28 -9.01
N PRO A 14 5.05 11.47 -10.27
CA PRO A 14 4.99 12.82 -10.84
C PRO A 14 4.01 13.73 -10.09
N MET A 15 2.90 13.17 -9.57
CA MET A 15 1.96 13.93 -8.73
C MET A 15 2.61 14.39 -7.41
N ASP A 16 3.39 13.54 -6.77
CA ASP A 16 4.12 13.90 -5.55
C ASP A 16 5.24 14.92 -5.82
N LEU A 17 5.97 14.78 -6.93
CA LEU A 17 6.95 15.79 -7.36
C LEU A 17 6.29 17.14 -7.65
N TYR A 18 5.13 17.15 -8.31
CA TYR A 18 4.33 18.35 -8.51
C TYR A 18 3.89 18.98 -7.19
N ARG A 19 3.41 18.19 -6.23
CA ARG A 19 3.00 18.71 -4.90
C ARG A 19 4.16 19.41 -4.17
N LEU A 20 5.38 18.90 -4.33
CA LEU A 20 6.57 19.45 -3.68
C LEU A 20 7.16 20.67 -4.40
N SER A 21 7.11 20.68 -5.73
CA SER A 21 7.76 21.71 -6.56
C SER A 21 6.81 22.78 -7.11
N ALA A 22 5.51 22.51 -7.12
CA ALA A 22 4.48 23.23 -7.88
C ALA A 22 4.76 23.31 -9.40
N ASP A 23 5.69 22.52 -9.93
CA ASP A 23 6.05 22.52 -11.34
C ASP A 23 5.06 21.68 -12.17
N LYS A 24 4.15 22.38 -12.85
CA LYS A 24 3.14 21.75 -13.71
C LYS A 24 3.74 21.05 -14.93
N SER A 25 4.93 21.45 -15.39
CA SER A 25 5.53 20.87 -16.59
C SER A 25 5.83 19.37 -16.42
N ILE A 26 6.08 18.92 -15.19
CA ILE A 26 6.23 17.51 -14.83
C ILE A 26 4.96 16.73 -15.19
N LEU A 27 3.79 17.26 -14.82
CA LEU A 27 2.50 16.63 -15.10
C LEU A 27 2.17 16.68 -16.60
N GLU A 28 2.47 17.78 -17.27
CA GLU A 28 2.23 17.92 -18.71
C GLU A 28 3.03 16.91 -19.53
N GLN A 29 4.32 16.75 -19.20
CA GLN A 29 5.21 15.80 -19.89
C GLN A 29 4.81 14.35 -19.65
N GLN A 30 4.32 14.02 -18.45
CA GLN A 30 3.95 12.65 -18.07
C GLN A 30 2.48 12.31 -18.33
N PHE A 31 1.64 13.26 -18.72
CA PHE A 31 0.20 13.03 -18.84
C PHE A 31 -0.16 11.84 -19.75
N ARG A 32 0.52 11.73 -20.90
CA ARG A 32 0.26 10.65 -21.86
C ARG A 32 0.69 9.27 -21.35
N SER A 33 1.82 9.19 -20.63
CA SER A 33 2.29 7.92 -20.06
C SER A 33 1.35 7.44 -18.95
N MET A 34 0.87 8.36 -18.11
CA MET A 34 -0.14 8.10 -17.09
C MET A 34 -1.45 7.58 -17.67
N GLU A 35 -1.98 8.25 -18.69
CA GLU A 35 -3.22 7.84 -19.37
C GLU A 35 -3.07 6.44 -19.99
N THR A 36 -1.93 6.21 -20.67
CA THR A 36 -1.63 4.90 -21.28
C THR A 36 -1.51 3.80 -20.22
N CYS A 37 -0.84 4.07 -19.10
CA CYS A 37 -0.70 3.13 -17.99
C CYS A 37 -2.08 2.72 -17.45
N LEU A 38 -2.96 3.70 -17.19
CA LEU A 38 -4.26 3.45 -16.56
C LEU A 38 -5.25 2.70 -17.45
N TYR A 39 -5.30 3.04 -18.75
CA TYR A 39 -6.33 2.56 -19.68
C TYR A 39 -5.87 1.47 -20.63
N THR A 40 -4.56 1.30 -20.83
CA THR A 40 -4.01 0.29 -21.75
C THR A 40 -2.99 -0.62 -21.08
N GLY A 41 -2.32 -0.13 -20.03
CA GLY A 41 -1.37 -0.93 -19.26
C GLY A 41 -2.08 -1.98 -18.42
N VAL A 42 -2.95 -1.55 -17.51
CA VAL A 42 -3.65 -2.46 -16.58
C VAL A 42 -4.50 -3.47 -17.34
N ASP A 43 -4.28 -4.76 -17.08
CA ASP A 43 -5.13 -5.83 -17.61
C ASP A 43 -6.35 -6.00 -16.71
N ARG A 44 -7.52 -5.69 -17.28
CA ARG A 44 -8.78 -5.52 -16.56
C ARG A 44 -9.71 -6.69 -16.81
N ASP A 45 -10.44 -7.12 -15.79
CA ASP A 45 -11.52 -8.09 -15.92
C ASP A 45 -12.84 -7.42 -16.36
N GLU A 46 -13.90 -8.20 -16.53
CA GLU A 46 -15.24 -7.73 -16.93
C GLU A 46 -15.83 -6.68 -15.97
N ASP A 47 -15.48 -6.74 -14.68
CA ASP A 47 -15.89 -5.77 -13.65
C ASP A 47 -15.06 -4.47 -13.67
N GLY A 48 -14.03 -4.39 -14.53
CA GLY A 48 -13.10 -3.27 -14.63
C GLY A 48 -12.03 -3.23 -13.53
N LEU A 49 -11.98 -4.20 -12.63
CA LEU A 49 -10.87 -4.40 -11.69
C LEU A 49 -9.74 -5.19 -12.36
N TRP A 50 -8.68 -5.54 -11.64
CA TRP A 50 -7.61 -6.36 -12.19
C TRP A 50 -8.10 -7.75 -12.55
N ASN A 51 -7.63 -8.25 -13.69
CA ASN A 51 -7.78 -9.66 -14.05
C ASN A 51 -7.13 -10.55 -12.96
N PRO A 52 -7.91 -11.44 -12.30
CA PRO A 52 -7.42 -12.24 -11.18
C PRO A 52 -6.38 -13.30 -11.59
N ASP A 53 -6.32 -13.67 -12.88
CA ASP A 53 -5.33 -14.62 -13.41
C ASP A 53 -3.95 -13.97 -13.59
N ARG A 54 -3.83 -12.66 -13.37
CA ARG A 54 -2.56 -11.95 -13.42
C ARG A 54 -1.89 -11.95 -12.05
N TRP A 55 -0.78 -12.68 -11.99
CA TRP A 55 0.11 -12.65 -10.83
C TRP A 55 0.52 -11.22 -10.45
N GLN A 56 0.65 -10.93 -9.16
CA GLN A 56 1.05 -9.62 -8.64
C GLN A 56 2.19 -9.80 -7.64
N LEU A 57 3.04 -8.77 -7.53
CA LEU A 57 4.05 -8.71 -6.46
C LEU A 57 3.41 -8.47 -5.08
N ALA A 58 2.20 -7.89 -5.08
CA ALA A 58 1.37 -7.70 -3.89
C ALA A 58 2.10 -6.95 -2.76
N ASP A 59 1.92 -7.40 -1.53
CA ASP A 59 2.61 -6.87 -0.36
C ASP A 59 3.99 -7.54 -0.19
N TRP A 60 4.86 -7.32 -1.18
CA TRP A 60 6.19 -7.94 -1.29
C TRP A 60 7.00 -7.82 0.00
N LEU A 61 7.64 -8.93 0.41
CA LEU A 61 8.42 -9.05 1.64
C LEU A 61 7.60 -8.85 2.93
N ASP A 62 6.31 -9.22 2.91
CA ASP A 62 5.57 -9.54 4.13
C ASP A 62 6.40 -10.52 4.99
N PRO A 63 6.59 -10.27 6.31
CA PRO A 63 7.27 -11.18 7.24
C PRO A 63 6.86 -12.65 7.21
N ALA A 64 5.65 -13.00 6.77
CA ALA A 64 5.22 -14.39 6.62
C ALA A 64 5.56 -15.01 5.25
N ALA A 65 5.96 -14.21 4.27
CA ALA A 65 6.30 -14.73 2.96
C ALA A 65 7.55 -15.63 3.08
N PRO A 66 7.53 -16.83 2.46
CA PRO A 66 8.68 -17.71 2.47
C PRO A 66 9.88 -17.03 1.77
N PRO A 67 11.13 -17.26 2.23
CA PRO A 67 12.32 -16.62 1.67
C PRO A 67 12.48 -16.78 0.14
N GLU A 68 12.08 -17.94 -0.38
CA GLU A 68 12.11 -18.34 -1.78
C GLU A 68 10.96 -17.78 -2.64
N ASP A 69 9.87 -17.33 -2.02
CA ASP A 69 8.74 -16.68 -2.70
C ASP A 69 8.25 -15.45 -1.92
N PRO A 70 8.97 -14.32 -2.03
CA PRO A 70 8.68 -13.11 -1.26
C PRO A 70 7.36 -12.41 -1.63
N GLY A 71 6.70 -12.82 -2.71
CA GLY A 71 5.38 -12.32 -3.11
C GLY A 71 4.22 -13.05 -2.43
N CYS A 72 4.48 -14.22 -1.85
CA CYS A 72 3.48 -15.06 -1.18
C CYS A 72 3.23 -14.60 0.27
N GLY A 73 2.79 -13.35 0.43
CA GLY A 73 2.44 -12.75 1.72
C GLY A 73 1.04 -13.12 2.22
N ARG A 74 0.63 -12.56 3.37
CA ARG A 74 -0.69 -12.83 3.99
C ARG A 74 -1.85 -12.17 3.25
N THR A 75 -1.55 -11.10 2.50
CA THR A 75 -2.57 -10.28 1.85
C THR A 75 -2.77 -10.75 0.42
N ASP A 76 -4.02 -10.97 0.03
CA ASP A 76 -4.36 -11.36 -1.35
C ASP A 76 -3.82 -10.33 -2.36
N GLY A 77 -3.06 -10.81 -3.35
CA GLY A 77 -2.35 -9.93 -4.28
C GLY A 77 -3.26 -9.19 -5.25
N VAL A 78 -4.38 -9.81 -5.63
CA VAL A 78 -5.40 -9.17 -6.48
C VAL A 78 -6.13 -8.09 -5.68
N LEU A 79 -6.45 -8.32 -4.40
CA LEU A 79 -7.01 -7.30 -3.51
C LEU A 79 -6.08 -6.09 -3.37
N VAL A 80 -4.77 -6.29 -3.18
CA VAL A 80 -3.79 -5.18 -3.16
C VAL A 80 -3.84 -4.43 -4.48
N ALA A 81 -3.87 -5.15 -5.60
CA ALA A 81 -3.91 -4.55 -6.92
C ALA A 81 -5.18 -3.73 -7.17
N ASP A 82 -6.35 -4.25 -6.80
CA ASP A 82 -7.64 -3.58 -6.94
C ASP A 82 -7.74 -2.35 -6.01
N ALA A 83 -7.23 -2.45 -4.77
CA ALA A 83 -7.17 -1.32 -3.86
C ALA A 83 -6.27 -0.19 -4.39
N CYS A 84 -5.13 -0.54 -4.98
CA CYS A 84 -4.24 0.40 -5.64
C CYS A 84 -4.84 0.99 -6.90
N LEU A 85 -5.57 0.21 -7.69
CA LEU A 85 -6.23 0.65 -8.91
C LEU A 85 -7.22 1.78 -8.66
N VAL A 86 -8.03 1.67 -7.61
CA VAL A 86 -8.93 2.74 -7.17
C VAL A 86 -8.13 4.01 -6.81
N ARG A 87 -7.04 3.85 -6.05
CA ARG A 87 -6.18 4.95 -5.62
C ARG A 87 -5.52 5.67 -6.81
N VAL A 88 -4.92 4.94 -7.75
CA VAL A 88 -4.24 5.55 -8.90
C VAL A 88 -5.20 6.19 -9.88
N THR A 89 -6.42 5.66 -10.01
CA THR A 89 -7.47 6.30 -10.81
C THR A 89 -7.85 7.66 -10.20
N ASP A 90 -8.01 7.75 -8.86
CA ASP A 90 -8.22 9.05 -8.20
C ASP A 90 -6.99 9.97 -8.26
N GLY A 91 -5.78 9.40 -8.21
CA GLY A 91 -4.53 10.12 -8.46
C GLY A 91 -4.50 10.76 -9.85
N PHE A 92 -4.87 10.02 -10.88
CA PHE A 92 -4.96 10.54 -12.25
C PHE A 92 -6.05 11.62 -12.39
N ARG A 93 -7.18 11.48 -11.68
CA ARG A 93 -8.16 12.58 -11.58
C ARG A 93 -7.53 13.84 -11.01
N ALA A 94 -6.71 13.74 -9.96
CA ALA A 94 -6.03 14.88 -9.37
C ALA A 94 -5.05 15.54 -10.36
N VAL A 95 -4.35 14.74 -11.18
CA VAL A 95 -3.51 15.25 -12.28
C VAL A 95 -4.35 16.03 -13.29
N CYS A 96 -5.49 15.48 -13.74
CA CYS A 96 -6.40 16.17 -14.66
C CYS A 96 -6.84 17.54 -14.11
N LEU A 97 -7.19 17.63 -12.82
CA LEU A 97 -7.56 18.89 -12.17
C LEU A 97 -6.39 19.88 -12.12
N ALA A 98 -5.19 19.44 -11.77
CA ALA A 98 -4.00 20.30 -11.70
C ALA A 98 -3.66 20.95 -13.06
N LEU A 99 -3.95 20.23 -14.15
CA LEU A 99 -3.78 20.67 -15.53
C LEU A 99 -4.99 21.41 -16.11
N GLY A 100 -6.04 21.68 -15.33
CA GLY A 100 -7.25 22.37 -15.80
C GLY A 100 -8.08 21.55 -16.81
N LYS A 101 -7.95 20.22 -16.80
CA LYS A 101 -8.69 19.30 -17.67
C LYS A 101 -9.98 18.83 -16.99
N ASP A 102 -10.91 19.75 -16.71
CA ASP A 102 -12.09 19.49 -15.86
C ASP A 102 -13.01 18.38 -16.40
N SER A 103 -13.23 18.34 -17.72
CA SER A 103 -14.05 17.29 -18.36
C SER A 103 -13.44 15.89 -18.17
N ALA A 104 -12.13 15.77 -18.37
CA ALA A 104 -11.40 14.53 -18.13
C ALA A 104 -11.45 14.14 -16.65
N ALA A 105 -11.21 15.10 -15.74
CA ALA A 105 -11.30 14.87 -14.30
C ALA A 105 -12.69 14.36 -13.88
N TRP A 106 -13.77 14.88 -14.47
CA TRP A 106 -15.12 14.41 -14.17
C TRP A 106 -15.37 12.98 -14.66
N LYS A 107 -14.87 12.62 -15.85
CA LYS A 107 -14.92 11.25 -16.37
C LYS A 107 -14.19 10.28 -15.44
N VAL A 108 -12.93 10.60 -15.12
CA VAL A 108 -12.08 9.76 -14.23
C VAL A 108 -12.71 9.64 -12.83
N LYS A 109 -13.36 10.70 -12.32
CA LYS A 109 -14.09 10.65 -11.04
C LYS A 109 -15.18 9.57 -11.04
N LYS A 110 -15.95 9.46 -12.12
CA LYS A 110 -17.00 8.44 -12.25
C LYS A 110 -16.41 7.05 -12.33
N GLU A 111 -15.33 6.88 -13.08
CA GLU A 111 -14.62 5.61 -13.17
C GLU A 111 -14.06 5.17 -11.82
N ALA A 112 -13.38 6.06 -11.09
CA ALA A 112 -12.87 5.77 -9.74
C ALA A 112 -14.01 5.37 -8.78
N ALA A 113 -15.16 6.03 -8.85
CA ALA A 113 -16.34 5.68 -8.05
C ALA A 113 -16.91 4.30 -8.42
N SER A 114 -16.95 3.96 -9.71
CA SER A 114 -17.37 2.64 -10.19
C SER A 114 -16.42 1.55 -9.69
N LEU A 115 -15.10 1.74 -9.85
CA LEU A 115 -14.08 0.80 -9.38
C LEU A 115 -14.14 0.61 -7.86
N LYS A 116 -14.32 1.70 -7.10
CA LYS A 116 -14.52 1.62 -5.65
C LYS A 116 -15.76 0.79 -5.30
N THR A 117 -16.84 0.95 -6.05
CA THR A 117 -18.09 0.20 -5.84
C THR A 117 -17.87 -1.30 -6.10
N GLU A 118 -17.17 -1.67 -7.18
CA GLU A 118 -16.87 -3.08 -7.44
C GLU A 118 -15.90 -3.67 -6.41
N PHE A 119 -14.87 -2.91 -5.99
CA PHE A 119 -13.98 -3.32 -4.91
C PHE A 119 -14.77 -3.64 -3.62
N GLN A 120 -15.71 -2.77 -3.26
CA GLN A 120 -16.53 -2.93 -2.07
C GLN A 120 -17.36 -4.22 -2.13
N LYS A 121 -18.04 -4.47 -3.25
CA LYS A 121 -18.83 -5.70 -3.45
C LYS A 121 -17.96 -6.96 -3.35
N LYS A 122 -16.75 -6.91 -3.91
CA LYS A 122 -15.83 -8.04 -4.01
C LYS A 122 -15.17 -8.37 -2.67
N TYR A 123 -14.80 -7.36 -1.88
CA TYR A 123 -13.90 -7.54 -0.73
C TYR A 123 -14.44 -7.09 0.63
N ILE A 124 -15.51 -6.29 0.68
CA ILE A 124 -16.03 -5.71 1.93
C ILE A 124 -17.43 -6.27 2.20
N ALA A 125 -17.55 -7.08 3.27
CA ALA A 125 -18.85 -7.55 3.73
C ALA A 125 -19.73 -6.38 4.18
N PRO A 126 -21.08 -6.52 4.18
CA PRO A 126 -21.99 -5.43 4.55
C PRO A 126 -21.70 -4.77 5.91
N LYS A 127 -21.19 -5.55 6.88
CA LYS A 127 -20.78 -5.07 8.21
C LYS A 127 -19.43 -4.33 8.25
N GLY A 128 -18.66 -4.33 7.17
CA GLY A 128 -17.34 -3.68 7.09
C GLY A 128 -16.13 -4.62 7.24
N ASN A 129 -16.34 -5.94 7.36
CA ASN A 129 -15.23 -6.90 7.41
C ASN A 129 -14.57 -7.03 6.02
N LEU A 130 -13.25 -6.95 5.98
CA LEU A 130 -12.45 -7.15 4.77
C LEU A 130 -12.12 -8.65 4.57
N MET A 131 -12.24 -9.15 3.35
CA MET A 131 -11.94 -10.56 3.00
C MET A 131 -10.50 -10.97 3.39
N SER A 132 -9.50 -10.15 3.08
CA SER A 132 -8.10 -10.35 3.50
C SER A 132 -7.74 -9.41 4.64
N ASN A 133 -8.16 -9.77 5.85
CA ASN A 133 -7.98 -8.94 7.05
C ASN A 133 -6.55 -9.06 7.62
N SER A 134 -5.59 -8.45 6.93
CA SER A 134 -4.19 -8.30 7.34
C SER A 134 -3.89 -6.84 7.71
N GLN A 135 -2.71 -6.56 8.31
CA GLN A 135 -2.29 -5.17 8.57
C GLN A 135 -2.28 -4.36 7.25
N THR A 136 -1.76 -4.92 6.16
CA THR A 136 -1.72 -4.27 4.85
C THR A 136 -3.10 -4.08 4.23
N GLY A 137 -3.92 -5.13 4.17
CA GLY A 137 -5.26 -5.04 3.59
C GLY A 137 -6.11 -4.00 4.32
N SER A 138 -6.06 -4.01 5.66
CA SER A 138 -6.78 -3.03 6.49
C SER A 138 -6.24 -1.61 6.29
N ALA A 139 -4.92 -1.43 6.26
CA ALA A 139 -4.31 -0.12 6.01
C ALA A 139 -4.65 0.44 4.63
N LEU A 140 -4.58 -0.38 3.57
CA LEU A 140 -4.97 0.01 2.20
C LEU A 140 -6.43 0.44 2.15
N ALA A 141 -7.34 -0.37 2.71
CA ALA A 141 -8.77 -0.07 2.68
C ALA A 141 -9.13 1.23 3.40
N ILE A 142 -8.48 1.51 4.54
CA ILE A 142 -8.69 2.74 5.30
C ILE A 142 -8.07 3.94 4.57
N GLN A 143 -6.80 3.86 4.18
CA GLN A 143 -6.06 5.00 3.62
C GLN A 143 -6.51 5.38 2.21
N ASN A 144 -7.00 4.42 1.44
CA ASN A 144 -7.59 4.69 0.12
C ASN A 144 -9.10 5.00 0.21
N GLY A 145 -9.65 5.09 1.43
CA GLY A 145 -11.04 5.46 1.67
C GLY A 145 -12.03 4.51 1.00
N LEU A 146 -11.78 3.20 1.04
CA LEU A 146 -12.57 2.18 0.31
C LEU A 146 -13.88 1.82 1.00
N TYR A 147 -14.12 2.26 2.23
CA TYR A 147 -15.41 2.07 2.92
C TYR A 147 -16.46 3.07 2.42
N GLU A 148 -17.71 2.63 2.29
CA GLU A 148 -18.84 3.46 1.85
C GLU A 148 -19.53 4.11 3.06
N ALA A 149 -19.97 3.28 4.00
CA ALA A 149 -20.75 3.71 5.15
C ALA A 149 -19.86 4.02 6.36
N LYS A 150 -20.26 5.03 7.13
CA LYS A 150 -19.60 5.36 8.40
C LYS A 150 -19.61 4.18 9.38
N ASP A 151 -20.66 3.37 9.36
CA ASP A 151 -20.78 2.20 10.23
C ASP A 151 -19.78 1.10 9.84
N GLN A 152 -19.55 0.88 8.54
CA GLN A 152 -18.51 -0.02 8.06
C GLN A 152 -17.13 0.48 8.49
N LEU A 153 -16.89 1.79 8.38
CA LEU A 153 -15.63 2.40 8.82
C LEU A 153 -15.43 2.24 10.34
N ALA A 154 -16.49 2.28 11.15
CA ALA A 154 -16.38 2.05 12.59
C ALA A 154 -15.91 0.62 12.91
N VAL A 155 -16.47 -0.38 12.21
CA VAL A 155 -16.02 -1.78 12.33
C VAL A 155 -14.59 -1.94 11.82
N ALA A 156 -14.29 -1.35 10.66
CA ALA A 156 -12.96 -1.38 10.07
C ALA A 156 -11.90 -0.71 10.95
N SER A 157 -12.27 0.35 11.67
CA SER A 157 -11.35 1.09 12.55
C SER A 157 -10.85 0.26 13.72
N ALA A 158 -11.62 -0.74 14.16
CA ALA A 158 -11.20 -1.67 15.22
C ALA A 158 -10.24 -2.76 14.70
N ALA A 159 -10.21 -3.03 13.39
CA ALA A 159 -9.42 -4.12 12.82
C ALA A 159 -7.89 -3.88 12.92
N PRO A 160 -7.33 -2.71 12.54
CA PRO A 160 -5.89 -2.45 12.69
C PRO A 160 -5.39 -2.64 14.13
N GLU A 161 -6.14 -2.13 15.10
CA GLU A 161 -5.77 -2.28 16.52
C GLU A 161 -5.70 -3.74 16.92
N LYS A 162 -6.72 -4.54 16.58
CA LYS A 162 -6.73 -5.97 16.88
C LYS A 162 -5.55 -6.68 16.20
N LEU A 163 -5.29 -6.39 14.93
CA LEU A 163 -4.23 -7.01 14.15
C LEU A 163 -2.83 -6.71 14.73
N VAL A 164 -2.57 -5.44 15.07
CA VAL A 164 -1.30 -5.03 15.68
C VAL A 164 -1.11 -5.68 17.04
N ARG A 165 -2.15 -5.72 17.88
CA ARG A 165 -2.06 -6.36 19.20
C ARG A 165 -1.86 -7.88 19.10
N SER A 166 -2.57 -8.54 18.19
CA SER A 166 -2.42 -9.97 17.94
C SER A 166 -1.03 -10.32 17.39
N ALA A 167 -0.41 -9.42 16.63
CA ALA A 167 0.98 -9.53 16.19
C ALA A 167 2.00 -9.16 17.30
N ARG A 168 1.55 -8.92 18.54
CA ARG A 168 2.39 -8.45 19.66
C ARG A 168 3.20 -7.20 19.27
N PHE A 169 2.57 -6.29 18.53
CA PHE A 169 3.16 -5.04 18.04
C PHE A 169 4.27 -5.19 17.00
N HIS A 170 4.51 -6.41 16.48
CA HIS A 170 5.39 -6.61 15.34
C HIS A 170 4.72 -6.13 14.05
N ILE A 171 5.58 -5.74 13.12
CA ILE A 171 5.18 -5.40 11.76
C ILE A 171 4.77 -6.69 11.06
N SER A 172 3.64 -6.67 10.38
CA SER A 172 3.18 -7.77 9.52
C SER A 172 2.77 -7.22 8.15
N THR A 173 3.54 -6.26 7.65
CA THR A 173 3.36 -5.61 6.35
C THR A 173 4.64 -5.74 5.52
N GLY A 174 4.48 -5.91 4.22
CA GLY A 174 5.51 -5.78 3.21
C GLY A 174 5.55 -4.36 2.61
N PHE A 175 5.98 -4.26 1.35
CA PHE A 175 6.22 -2.98 0.68
C PHE A 175 4.94 -2.17 0.44
N ALA A 176 3.78 -2.82 0.29
CA ALA A 176 2.53 -2.11 0.03
C ALA A 176 1.93 -1.55 1.34
N GLY A 177 2.06 -2.27 2.46
CA GLY A 177 1.47 -1.86 3.74
C GLY A 177 2.37 -0.96 4.61
N THR A 178 3.69 -1.17 4.58
CA THR A 178 4.63 -0.46 5.47
C THR A 178 4.58 1.08 5.34
N PRO A 179 4.48 1.67 4.14
CA PRO A 179 4.41 3.14 4.02
C PRO A 179 3.15 3.74 4.65
N ILE A 180 2.09 2.96 4.82
CA ILE A 180 0.73 3.47 5.13
C ILE A 180 0.15 2.98 6.46
N ILE A 181 0.72 1.95 7.08
CA ILE A 181 0.19 1.36 8.32
C ILE A 181 0.14 2.36 9.47
N THR A 182 1.15 3.22 9.62
CA THR A 182 1.20 4.24 10.67
C THR A 182 0.14 5.34 10.45
N HIS A 183 -0.10 5.70 9.19
CA HIS A 183 -1.18 6.60 8.82
C HIS A 183 -2.54 5.98 9.10
N ALA A 184 -2.74 4.70 8.76
CA ALA A 184 -3.98 3.97 9.05
C ALA A 184 -4.32 3.99 10.54
N LEU A 185 -3.35 3.65 11.40
CA LEU A 185 -3.50 3.67 12.86
C LEU A 185 -3.83 5.07 13.40
N THR A 186 -3.18 6.10 12.84
CA THR A 186 -3.41 7.49 13.24
C THR A 186 -4.79 7.99 12.80
N SER A 187 -5.22 7.67 11.58
CA SER A 187 -6.55 8.03 11.05
C SER A 187 -7.70 7.41 11.86
N VAL A 188 -7.48 6.25 12.47
CA VAL A 188 -8.45 5.60 13.38
C VAL A 188 -8.25 5.97 14.85
N ARG A 189 -7.49 7.03 15.13
CA ARG A 189 -7.25 7.59 16.47
C ARG A 189 -6.55 6.65 17.44
N THR A 190 -5.61 5.84 16.94
CA THR A 190 -4.76 4.94 17.75
C THR A 190 -3.25 5.20 17.61
N PRO A 191 -2.77 6.46 17.68
CA PRO A 191 -1.36 6.79 17.47
C PRO A 191 -0.41 6.11 18.48
N GLN A 192 -0.90 5.76 19.68
CA GLN A 192 -0.14 4.99 20.67
C GLN A 192 0.34 3.64 20.13
N LEU A 193 -0.43 3.00 19.24
CA LEU A 193 -0.03 1.73 18.63
C LEU A 193 1.10 1.94 17.62
N THR A 194 1.09 3.06 16.89
CA THR A 194 2.20 3.46 16.01
C THR A 194 3.50 3.58 16.81
N TYR A 195 3.50 4.31 17.92
CA TYR A 195 4.69 4.42 18.77
C TYR A 195 5.14 3.07 19.32
N ARG A 196 4.19 2.23 19.76
CA ARG A 196 4.53 0.90 20.28
C ARG A 196 5.16 0.00 19.21
N MET A 197 4.66 0.01 17.97
CA MET A 197 5.27 -0.73 16.85
C MET A 197 6.65 -0.17 16.49
N LEU A 198 6.80 1.15 16.47
CA LEU A 198 8.08 1.82 16.17
C LEU A 198 9.17 1.52 17.19
N LEU A 199 8.80 1.30 18.45
CA LEU A 199 9.72 1.01 19.56
C LEU A 199 9.87 -0.49 19.84
N GLU A 200 9.20 -1.37 19.08
CA GLU A 200 9.36 -2.80 19.24
C GLU A 200 10.80 -3.19 18.84
N GLY A 201 11.47 -3.96 19.70
CA GLY A 201 12.91 -4.21 19.59
C GLY A 201 13.26 -5.58 18.99
N THR A 202 12.28 -6.49 18.92
CA THR A 202 12.45 -7.84 18.40
C THR A 202 12.02 -7.95 16.94
N CYS A 203 12.52 -8.97 16.25
CA CYS A 203 12.18 -9.24 14.87
C CYS A 203 10.70 -9.71 14.76
N THR A 204 9.84 -9.18 13.88
CA THR A 204 10.03 -8.20 12.80
C THR A 204 9.60 -6.78 13.19
N SER A 205 10.54 -5.84 13.28
CA SER A 205 10.30 -4.44 13.66
C SER A 205 11.31 -3.48 13.04
N TRP A 206 11.05 -2.17 13.13
CA TRP A 206 11.99 -1.13 12.68
C TRP A 206 13.23 -1.01 13.55
N MET A 207 13.15 -1.30 14.86
CA MET A 207 14.30 -1.17 15.75
C MET A 207 15.15 -2.42 15.79
N TYR A 208 14.64 -3.60 15.41
CA TYR A 208 15.41 -4.83 15.40
C TYR A 208 16.77 -4.76 14.68
N PRO A 209 16.91 -4.11 13.50
CA PRO A 209 18.20 -3.97 12.83
C PRO A 209 19.25 -3.17 13.61
N VAL A 210 18.83 -2.22 14.46
CA VAL A 210 19.73 -1.29 15.15
C VAL A 210 20.69 -1.99 16.13
N PRO A 211 20.24 -2.81 17.10
CA PRO A 211 21.15 -3.56 17.98
C PRO A 211 21.95 -4.62 17.22
N MET A 212 21.51 -5.03 16.02
CA MET A 212 22.25 -5.92 15.12
C MET A 212 23.35 -5.20 14.31
N GLY A 213 23.57 -3.90 14.55
CA GLY A 213 24.63 -3.12 13.92
C GLY A 213 24.27 -2.46 12.59
N ALA A 214 22.98 -2.39 12.23
CA ALA A 214 22.55 -1.74 11.01
C ALA A 214 22.82 -0.22 11.02
N THR A 215 23.48 0.27 9.97
CA THR A 215 23.62 1.71 9.68
C THR A 215 22.71 2.19 8.55
N THR A 216 22.00 1.25 7.91
CA THR A 216 21.09 1.44 6.78
C THR A 216 19.85 0.59 6.96
N ILE A 217 18.80 0.88 6.19
CA ILE A 217 17.59 0.07 6.19
C ILE A 217 17.82 -1.19 5.36
N TRP A 218 17.34 -2.33 5.86
CA TRP A 218 17.48 -3.63 5.20
C TRP A 218 16.32 -3.89 4.24
N GLU A 219 16.56 -4.76 3.26
CA GLU A 219 15.52 -5.21 2.32
C GLU A 219 14.48 -6.10 3.01
N ARG A 220 14.93 -7.04 3.83
CA ARG A 220 14.06 -7.90 4.65
C ARG A 220 14.05 -7.39 6.09
N TRP A 221 12.89 -7.51 6.73
CA TRP A 221 12.78 -7.31 8.19
C TRP A 221 13.78 -8.16 8.99
N ASN A 222 14.12 -9.33 8.44
CA ASN A 222 15.07 -10.29 8.99
C ASN A 222 16.22 -10.58 8.02
N SER A 223 16.79 -9.58 7.33
CA SER A 223 17.99 -9.77 6.49
C SER A 223 19.14 -10.43 7.26
N MET A 224 19.26 -10.15 8.56
CA MET A 224 20.04 -10.92 9.53
C MET A 224 19.11 -11.51 10.59
N LEU A 225 19.30 -12.80 10.91
CA LEU A 225 18.58 -13.53 11.93
C LEU A 225 19.18 -13.25 13.33
N GLU A 226 18.46 -13.63 14.39
CA GLU A 226 18.88 -13.33 15.77
C GLU A 226 20.22 -13.96 16.16
N ASP A 227 20.62 -15.05 15.49
CA ASP A 227 21.90 -15.72 15.66
C ASP A 227 23.05 -15.09 14.85
N GLY A 228 22.78 -14.00 14.12
CA GLY A 228 23.73 -13.30 13.27
C GLY A 228 23.89 -13.90 11.87
N THR A 229 23.21 -15.02 11.56
CA THR A 229 23.24 -15.58 10.21
C THR A 229 22.41 -14.74 9.23
N ILE A 230 22.80 -14.76 7.96
CA ILE A 230 22.09 -14.04 6.90
C ILE A 230 20.85 -14.85 6.51
N ASN A 231 19.76 -14.14 6.19
CA ASN A 231 18.55 -14.77 5.67
C ASN A 231 18.87 -15.70 4.48
N PRO A 232 18.35 -16.94 4.46
CA PRO A 232 18.67 -17.90 3.40
C PRO A 232 18.08 -17.54 2.03
N GLY A 233 17.18 -16.56 1.96
CA GLY A 233 16.63 -16.07 0.70
C GLY A 233 17.73 -15.49 -0.20
N GLN A 234 17.73 -15.90 -1.47
CA GLN A 234 18.74 -15.48 -2.47
C GLN A 234 18.78 -13.96 -2.69
N MET A 235 17.67 -13.26 -2.39
CA MET A 235 17.53 -11.81 -2.44
C MET A 235 17.55 -11.26 -1.01
N THR A 236 18.73 -10.86 -0.55
CA THR A 236 18.95 -10.27 0.77
C THR A 236 19.96 -9.12 0.69
N SER A 237 19.47 -7.89 0.77
CA SER A 237 20.27 -6.66 0.86
C SER A 237 20.18 -6.01 2.24
N PHE A 238 21.27 -5.36 2.64
CA PHE A 238 21.37 -4.56 3.87
C PHE A 238 21.23 -3.05 3.62
N SER A 239 20.95 -2.62 2.39
CA SER A 239 20.80 -1.20 2.03
C SER A 239 19.68 -1.00 1.01
N HIS A 240 18.44 -0.95 1.49
CA HIS A 240 17.22 -0.78 0.70
C HIS A 240 16.23 0.17 1.39
N TYR A 241 15.76 1.21 0.71
CA TYR A 241 14.98 2.28 1.36
C TYR A 241 13.51 1.91 1.65
N ALA A 242 12.98 0.85 1.02
CA ALA A 242 11.55 0.56 1.02
C ALA A 242 10.97 0.39 2.42
N LEU A 243 11.66 -0.27 3.37
CA LEU A 243 11.17 -0.42 4.74
C LEU A 243 11.48 0.79 5.64
N GLY A 244 12.20 1.78 5.10
CA GLY A 244 12.57 3.03 5.77
C GLY A 244 11.49 4.10 5.68
N CYS A 245 10.51 3.89 4.79
CA CYS A 245 9.33 4.74 4.74
C CYS A 245 8.52 4.54 6.02
N ARG A 246 8.64 5.51 6.92
CA ARG A 246 7.67 5.73 7.98
C ARG A 246 6.82 6.85 7.44
N GLY A 247 5.51 6.62 7.31
CA GLY A 247 4.58 7.65 6.89
C GLY A 247 4.94 8.97 7.56
N GLY A 248 5.27 10.00 6.76
CA GLY A 248 5.68 11.29 7.31
C GLY A 248 4.62 11.70 8.31
N LEU A 249 5.00 11.98 9.56
CA LEU A 249 4.06 12.51 10.54
C LEU A 249 3.50 13.78 9.91
N ALA A 250 2.28 13.69 9.37
CA ALA A 250 1.56 14.84 8.88
C ALA A 250 1.35 15.73 10.10
N ALA A 251 2.13 16.81 10.17
CA ALA A 251 1.89 17.92 11.06
C ALA A 251 0.67 18.72 10.57
#